data_AF-A0A4V0HYD5-F1
#
_entry.id   AF-A0A4V0HYD5-F1
#
_cell.length_a   1.000
_cell.length_b   1.000
_cell.length_c   1.000
_cell.angle_alpha   90.00
_cell.angle_beta   90.00
_cell.angle_gamma   90.00
#
_symmetry.space_group_name_H-M   'P 1'
#
loop_
_entity.id
_entity.type
_entity.pdbx_description
1 polymer ?
#
loop_
_entity_poly.entity_id
_entity_poly.type
_entity_poly.pdbx_seq_one_letter_code
_entity_poly.pdbx_strand_id
1 'polypeptide(L)'
;MPRVVIALCALGLCVPVAAADVVKLPKDSCEKPCLACANECLGCMKHCKEHKLEDTARMCEICHHSCLACALAVGNKNSEAWQLCESCEKTCLACAAMCAKGQSDQMKKCAAACRECAKACADARK
;
A
#
# COMPACT_ATOMS: atom_id res chain seq x y z
N MET A 1 -0.40 24.36 -17.84
CA MET A 1 -0.79 24.66 -19.24
C MET A 1 -0.35 23.50 -20.12
N PRO A 2 -1.20 22.53 -20.48
CA PRO A 2 -0.85 21.55 -21.50
C PRO A 2 -1.14 22.14 -22.88
N ARG A 3 -0.14 22.11 -23.76
CA ARG A 3 -0.22 22.48 -25.17
C ARG A 3 -0.80 21.30 -25.96
N VAL A 4 -1.81 21.58 -26.80
CA VAL A 4 -2.47 20.64 -27.71
C VAL A 4 -1.96 20.88 -29.13
N VAL A 5 -1.46 19.86 -29.82
CA VAL A 5 -1.30 19.76 -31.29
C VAL A 5 -1.19 18.25 -31.62
N ILE A 6 -1.74 17.62 -32.68
CA ILE A 6 -2.06 17.97 -34.08
C ILE A 6 -3.31 17.19 -34.53
N ALA A 7 -4.17 17.83 -35.33
CA ALA A 7 -5.29 17.22 -36.03
C ALA A 7 -4.86 16.65 -37.41
N LEU A 8 -5.10 15.36 -37.65
CA LEU A 8 -5.02 14.75 -38.99
C LEU A 8 -6.42 14.78 -39.63
N CYS A 9 -6.69 15.87 -40.35
CA CYS A 9 -7.91 16.04 -41.14
C CYS A 9 -7.78 15.31 -42.48
N ALA A 10 -8.26 14.07 -42.58
CA ALA A 10 -8.37 13.40 -43.87
C ALA A 10 -9.81 12.95 -44.23
N LEU A 11 -10.70 12.66 -43.28
CA LEU A 11 -12.00 12.03 -43.61
C LEU A 11 -13.21 12.45 -42.74
N GLY A 12 -13.20 13.63 -42.13
CA GLY A 12 -14.40 14.19 -41.47
C GLY A 12 -14.88 13.48 -40.19
N LEU A 13 -14.16 12.46 -39.73
CA LEU A 13 -14.36 11.83 -38.42
C LEU A 13 -13.29 12.36 -37.46
N CYS A 14 -13.61 13.40 -36.71
CA CYS A 14 -12.82 13.80 -35.55
C CYS A 14 -12.95 12.72 -34.47
N VAL A 15 -12.11 11.68 -34.54
CA VAL A 15 -11.98 10.72 -33.44
C VAL A 15 -11.20 11.44 -32.34
N PRO A 16 -11.78 11.67 -31.15
CA PRO A 16 -11.00 12.14 -30.03
C PRO A 16 -10.00 11.03 -29.67
N VAL A 17 -8.71 11.27 -29.94
CA VAL A 17 -7.65 10.44 -29.36
C VAL A 17 -7.64 10.78 -27.88
N ALA A 18 -8.17 9.87 -27.06
CA ALA A 18 -8.07 9.99 -25.61
C ALA A 18 -6.59 10.13 -25.24
N ALA A 19 -6.25 11.26 -24.61
CA ALA A 19 -4.92 11.43 -24.06
C ALA A 19 -4.72 10.32 -23.01
N ALA A 20 -3.71 9.48 -23.19
CA ALA A 20 -3.32 8.55 -22.14
C ALA A 20 -2.88 9.38 -20.93
N ASP A 21 -3.61 9.28 -19.82
CA ASP A 21 -3.20 9.89 -18.57
C ASP A 21 -1.81 9.38 -18.21
N VAL A 22 -0.88 10.30 -17.93
CA VAL A 22 0.46 9.95 -17.49
C VAL A 22 0.34 9.33 -16.10
N VAL A 23 0.39 8.00 -16.05
CA VAL A 23 0.29 7.23 -14.81
C VAL A 23 1.49 7.58 -13.92
N LYS A 24 1.21 8.22 -12.78
CA LYS A 24 2.22 8.55 -11.78
C LYS A 24 2.49 7.33 -10.91
N LEU A 25 3.66 6.71 -11.09
CA LEU A 25 4.09 5.57 -10.28
C LEU A 25 4.84 6.03 -9.03
N PRO A 26 4.66 5.34 -7.88
CA PRO A 26 5.52 5.53 -6.72
C PRO A 26 6.93 4.98 -6.99
N LYS A 27 7.89 5.43 -6.17
CA LYS A 27 9.24 4.83 -6.09
C LYS A 27 9.13 3.41 -5.49
N ASP A 28 10.06 2.53 -5.85
CA ASP A 28 10.11 1.14 -5.37
C ASP A 28 10.54 0.98 -3.90
N SER A 29 10.98 2.08 -3.25
CA SER A 29 11.50 2.10 -1.88
C SER A 29 10.60 1.51 -0.80
N CYS A 30 9.28 1.37 -1.03
CA CYS A 30 8.35 0.78 -0.07
C CYS A 30 8.16 -0.73 -0.23
N GLU A 31 8.64 -1.38 -1.29
CA GLU A 31 8.44 -2.81 -1.53
C GLU A 31 8.96 -3.68 -0.38
N LYS A 32 10.24 -3.51 -0.03
CA LYS A 32 10.88 -4.28 1.06
C LYS A 32 10.21 -4.03 2.43
N PRO A 33 9.96 -2.78 2.85
CA PRO A 33 9.18 -2.51 4.07
C PRO A 33 7.78 -3.14 4.07
N CYS A 34 7.08 -3.15 2.93
CA CYS A 34 5.78 -3.80 2.82
C CYS A 34 5.88 -5.31 3.03
N LEU A 35 6.84 -6.00 2.40
CA LEU A 35 7.05 -7.43 2.60
C LEU A 35 7.43 -7.77 4.05
N ALA A 36 8.30 -6.97 4.68
CA ALA A 36 8.66 -7.14 6.08
C ALA A 36 7.45 -6.96 7.00
N CYS A 37 6.66 -5.90 6.79
CA CYS A 37 5.43 -5.66 7.55
C CYS A 37 4.38 -6.77 7.35
N ALA A 38 4.22 -7.27 6.12
CA ALA A 38 3.32 -8.39 5.86
C ALA A 38 3.68 -9.62 6.71
N ASN A 39 4.97 -9.98 6.78
CA ASN A 39 5.42 -11.11 7.59
C ASN A 39 5.19 -10.89 9.10
N GLU A 40 5.46 -9.69 9.61
CA GLU A 40 5.20 -9.36 11.02
C GLU A 40 3.71 -9.36 11.36
N CYS A 41 2.86 -8.86 10.46
CA CYS A 41 1.41 -8.92 10.61
C CYS A 41 0.88 -10.35 10.59
N LEU A 42 1.44 -11.24 9.76
CA LEU A 42 1.10 -12.67 9.76
C LEU A 42 1.45 -13.34 11.10
N GLY A 43 2.63 -13.06 11.65
CA GLY A 43 3.02 -13.53 12.98
C GLY A 43 2.13 -12.98 14.09
N CYS A 44 1.83 -11.68 14.03
CA CYS A 44 0.97 -11.01 15.01
C CYS A 44 -0.48 -11.50 14.96
N MET A 45 -1.02 -11.78 13.77
CA MET A 45 -2.34 -12.37 13.60
C MET A 45 -2.43 -13.72 14.31
N LYS A 46 -1.44 -14.62 14.11
CA LYS A 46 -1.41 -15.95 14.77
C LYS A 46 -1.38 -15.80 16.29
N HIS A 47 -0.48 -14.95 16.80
CA HIS A 47 -0.41 -14.62 18.21
C HIS A 47 -1.74 -14.08 18.76
N CYS A 48 -2.37 -13.13 18.07
CA CYS A 48 -3.65 -12.57 18.51
C CYS A 48 -4.76 -13.64 18.54
N LYS A 49 -4.81 -14.55 17.56
CA LYS A 49 -5.77 -15.67 17.54
C LYS A 49 -5.56 -16.63 18.73
N GLU A 50 -4.30 -16.99 19.04
CA GLU A 50 -3.95 -17.83 20.19
C GLU A 50 -4.36 -17.19 21.53
N HIS A 51 -4.27 -15.85 21.61
CA HIS A 51 -4.61 -15.08 22.81
C HIS A 51 -6.04 -14.50 22.82
N LYS A 52 -6.90 -14.93 21.88
CA LYS A 52 -8.32 -14.51 21.79
C LYS A 52 -8.51 -12.98 21.60
N LEU A 53 -7.59 -12.32 20.91
CA LEU A 53 -7.63 -10.91 20.55
C LEU A 53 -8.18 -10.74 19.11
N GLU A 54 -9.43 -11.15 18.89
CA GLU A 54 -10.03 -11.32 17.56
C GLU A 54 -9.99 -10.05 16.69
N ASP A 55 -10.31 -8.89 17.25
CA ASP A 55 -10.34 -7.64 16.48
C ASP A 55 -8.93 -7.25 16.00
N THR A 56 -7.92 -7.43 16.84
CA THR A 56 -6.53 -7.17 16.44
C THR A 56 -6.05 -8.22 15.44
N ALA A 57 -6.44 -9.49 15.61
CA ALA A 57 -6.13 -10.53 14.63
C ALA A 57 -6.67 -10.19 13.24
N ARG A 58 -7.94 -9.75 13.14
CA ARG A 58 -8.55 -9.32 11.88
C ARG A 58 -7.84 -8.11 11.27
N MET A 59 -7.47 -7.12 12.09
CA MET A 59 -6.74 -5.95 11.61
C MET A 59 -5.35 -6.33 11.08
N CYS A 60 -4.63 -7.22 11.77
CA CYS A 60 -3.35 -7.76 11.31
C CYS A 60 -3.51 -8.53 9.99
N GLU A 61 -4.58 -9.30 9.82
CA GLU A 61 -4.89 -10.02 8.59
C GLU A 61 -5.13 -9.06 7.40
N ILE A 62 -5.94 -8.02 7.60
CA ILE A 62 -6.17 -6.96 6.60
C ILE A 62 -4.86 -6.26 6.25
N CYS A 63 -4.07 -5.90 7.26
CA CYS A 63 -2.77 -5.25 7.05
C CYS A 63 -1.80 -6.15 6.28
N HIS A 64 -1.72 -7.44 6.62
CA HIS A 64 -0.90 -8.43 5.92
C HIS A 64 -1.20 -8.44 4.42
N HIS A 65 -2.48 -8.60 4.05
CA HIS A 65 -2.88 -8.65 2.65
C HIS A 65 -2.70 -7.31 1.93
N SER A 66 -2.98 -6.18 2.60
CA SER A 66 -2.74 -4.85 2.02
C SER A 66 -1.27 -4.62 1.72
N CYS A 67 -0.36 -5.04 2.61
CA CYS A 67 1.08 -4.91 2.41
C CYS A 67 1.58 -5.79 1.26
N LEU A 68 1.09 -7.04 1.14
CA LEU A 68 1.43 -7.90 0.01
C LEU A 68 0.96 -7.32 -1.33
N ALA A 69 -0.28 -6.82 -1.38
CA ALA A 69 -0.82 -6.20 -2.58
C ALA A 69 -0.01 -4.95 -2.99
N CYS A 70 0.35 -4.11 -2.03
CA CYS A 70 1.18 -2.93 -2.26
C CYS A 70 2.58 -3.31 -2.78
N ALA A 71 3.27 -4.24 -2.11
CA ALA A 71 4.58 -4.71 -2.53
C ALA A 71 4.54 -5.25 -3.97
N LEU A 72 3.56 -6.10 -4.28
CA LEU A 72 3.39 -6.68 -5.61
C LEU A 72 3.15 -5.59 -6.66
N ALA A 73 2.25 -4.64 -6.39
CA ALA A 73 1.93 -3.58 -7.34
C ALA A 73 3.13 -2.66 -7.62
N VAL A 74 3.85 -2.27 -6.56
CA VAL A 74 5.04 -1.42 -6.66
C VAL A 74 6.16 -2.14 -7.41
N GLY A 75 6.50 -3.37 -7.02
CA GLY A 75 7.57 -4.15 -7.67
C GLY A 75 7.30 -4.43 -9.16
N ASN A 76 6.02 -4.53 -9.54
CA ASN A 76 5.61 -4.74 -10.95
C ASN A 76 5.30 -3.43 -11.70
N LYS A 77 5.52 -2.26 -11.10
CA LYS A 77 5.20 -0.95 -11.71
C LYS A 77 3.76 -0.87 -12.21
N ASN A 78 2.84 -1.46 -11.45
CA ASN A 78 1.41 -1.49 -11.75
C ASN A 78 0.82 -0.07 -11.70
N SER A 79 -0.14 0.24 -12.57
CA SER A 79 -0.74 1.58 -12.64
C SER A 79 -1.45 2.01 -11.36
N GLU A 80 -1.97 1.05 -10.59
CA GLU A 80 -2.66 1.28 -9.32
C GLU A 80 -1.71 1.35 -8.12
N ALA A 81 -0.40 1.23 -8.33
CA ALA A 81 0.59 1.20 -7.25
C ALA A 81 0.52 2.45 -6.37
N TRP A 82 0.17 3.61 -6.93
CA TRP A 82 0.00 4.84 -6.16
C TRP A 82 -1.14 4.74 -5.14
N GLN A 83 -2.32 4.31 -5.59
CA GLN A 83 -3.51 4.16 -4.76
C GLN A 83 -3.29 3.05 -3.72
N LEU A 84 -2.63 1.96 -4.12
CA LEU A 84 -2.27 0.87 -3.21
C LEU A 84 -1.27 1.30 -2.14
N CYS A 85 -0.26 2.12 -2.46
CA CYS A 85 0.61 2.72 -1.46
C CYS A 85 -0.16 3.61 -0.46
N GLU A 86 -1.11 4.42 -0.94
CA GLU A 86 -1.92 5.27 -0.06
C GLU A 86 -2.82 4.44 0.87
N SER A 87 -3.46 3.40 0.32
CA SER A 87 -4.29 2.48 1.11
C SER A 87 -3.46 1.69 2.12
N CYS A 88 -2.27 1.24 1.73
CA CYS A 88 -1.34 0.53 2.59
C CYS A 88 -0.90 1.41 3.76
N GLU A 89 -0.53 2.66 3.51
CA GLU A 89 -0.19 3.62 4.58
C GLU A 89 -1.29 3.73 5.63
N LYS A 90 -2.54 3.99 5.20
CA LYS A 90 -3.69 4.14 6.12
C LYS A 90 -3.94 2.85 6.91
N THR A 91 -3.88 1.70 6.24
CA THR A 91 -4.07 0.38 6.86
C THR A 91 -2.99 0.09 7.89
N CYS A 92 -1.73 0.36 7.56
CA CYS A 92 -0.59 0.20 8.45
C CYS A 92 -0.69 1.11 9.69
N LEU A 93 -1.11 2.37 9.53
CA LEU A 93 -1.31 3.27 10.67
C LEU A 93 -2.43 2.76 11.61
N ALA A 94 -3.53 2.26 11.05
CA ALA A 94 -4.61 1.67 11.82
C ALA A 94 -4.16 0.40 12.57
N CYS A 95 -3.44 -0.49 11.88
CA CYS A 95 -2.87 -1.70 12.48
C CYS A 95 -1.89 -1.35 13.61
N ALA A 96 -0.98 -0.41 13.38
CA ALA A 96 -0.04 0.05 14.38
C ALA A 96 -0.73 0.59 15.64
N ALA A 97 -1.81 1.36 15.47
CA ALA A 97 -2.58 1.90 16.58
C ALA A 97 -3.30 0.82 17.39
N MET A 98 -3.78 -0.25 16.74
CA MET A 98 -4.38 -1.40 17.44
C MET A 98 -3.32 -2.23 18.17
N CYS A 99 -2.24 -2.60 17.49
CA CYS A 99 -1.16 -3.40 18.06
C CYS A 99 -0.45 -2.69 19.22
N ALA A 100 -0.34 -1.36 19.19
CA ALA A 100 0.24 -0.57 20.27
C ALA A 100 -0.55 -0.63 21.60
N LYS A 101 -1.81 -1.07 21.58
CA LYS A 101 -2.61 -1.30 22.80
C LYS A 101 -2.23 -2.61 23.51
N GLY A 102 -1.55 -3.52 22.80
CA GLY A 102 -1.09 -4.79 23.34
C GLY A 102 0.18 -4.66 24.18
N GLN A 103 0.38 -5.61 25.10
CA GLN A 103 1.57 -5.64 25.96
C GLN A 103 2.63 -6.64 25.49
N SER A 104 2.30 -7.55 24.58
CA SER A 104 3.22 -8.59 24.10
C SER A 104 4.27 -8.02 23.15
N ASP A 105 5.44 -8.65 23.13
CA ASP A 105 6.52 -8.23 22.26
C ASP A 105 6.18 -8.44 20.77
N GLN A 106 5.36 -9.44 20.45
CA GLN A 106 4.89 -9.64 19.08
C GLN A 106 4.04 -8.46 18.60
N MET A 107 3.13 -7.95 19.44
CA MET A 107 2.31 -6.79 19.09
C MET A 107 3.14 -5.50 19.00
N LYS A 108 4.13 -5.32 19.86
CA LYS A 108 5.07 -4.17 19.78
C LYS A 108 5.89 -4.19 18.49
N LYS A 109 6.43 -5.36 18.10
CA LYS A 109 7.15 -5.56 16.83
C LYS A 109 6.27 -5.25 15.64
N CYS A 110 5.05 -5.78 15.63
CA CYS A 110 4.07 -5.50 14.58
C CYS A 110 3.75 -4.00 14.47
N ALA A 111 3.52 -3.32 15.61
CA ALA A 111 3.25 -1.88 15.60
C ALA A 111 4.42 -1.05 15.05
N ALA A 112 5.67 -1.44 15.36
CA ALA A 112 6.86 -0.79 14.82
C ALA A 112 6.98 -1.01 13.30
N ALA A 113 6.86 -2.26 12.84
CA ALA A 113 6.92 -2.61 11.42
C ALA A 113 5.83 -1.91 10.59
N CYS A 114 4.61 -1.80 11.13
CA CYS A 114 3.53 -1.07 10.48
C CYS A 114 3.84 0.44 10.34
N ARG A 115 4.40 1.09 11.36
CA ARG A 115 4.79 2.52 11.27
C ARG A 115 5.89 2.74 10.24
N GLU A 116 6.86 1.83 10.17
CA GLU A 116 7.93 1.87 9.18
C GLU A 116 7.38 1.71 7.76
N CYS A 117 6.50 0.72 7.55
CA CYS A 117 5.84 0.49 6.27
C CYS A 117 4.98 1.69 5.85
N ALA A 118 4.19 2.26 6.77
CA ALA A 118 3.39 3.46 6.48
C ALA A 118 4.27 4.63 6.04
N LYS A 119 5.37 4.89 6.75
CA LYS A 119 6.33 5.92 6.37
C LYS A 119 6.93 5.66 4.98
N ALA A 120 7.34 4.42 4.70
CA ALA A 120 7.90 4.06 3.41
C ALA A 120 6.89 4.26 2.27
N CYS A 121 5.62 3.87 2.46
CA CYS A 121 4.55 4.10 1.48
C CYS A 121 4.25 5.58 1.24
N ALA A 122 4.32 6.40 2.29
CA ALA A 122 4.18 7.85 2.16
C ALA A 122 5.37 8.46 1.39
N ASP A 123 6.59 8.04 1.70
CA ASP A 123 7.81 8.55 1.09
C ASP A 123 7.99 8.09 -0.37
N ALA A 124 7.54 6.88 -0.71
CA ALA A 124 7.52 6.36 -2.07
C ALA A 124 6.64 7.20 -3.02
N ARG A 125 5.66 7.93 -2.47
CA ARG A 125 4.73 8.80 -3.19
C ARG A 125 5.15 10.28 -3.19
N LYS A 126 6.40 10.60 -2.85
CA LYS A 126 6.97 11.95 -2.94
C LYS A 126 7.88 12.07 -4.14
#